data_AF-A0A1M6H7S5-F1
#
_entry.id   AF-A0A1M6H7S5-F1
#
_cell.length_a   1.000
_cell.length_b   1.000
_cell.length_c   1.000
_cell.angle_alpha   90.00
_cell.angle_beta   90.00
_cell.angle_gamma   90.00
#
_symmetry.space_group_name_H-M   'P 1'
#
loop_
_entity.id
_entity.type
_entity.pdbx_description
1 polymer ?
#
loop_
_entity_poly.entity_id
_entity_poly.type
_entity_poly.pdbx_seq_one_letter_code
_entity_poly.pdbx_strand_id
1 'polypeptide(L)'
;MVESRCGLLCSECSYRESAGCRGCVATNGNPFYGPCKLAACCQGKGFEHCGHCPSMPCETLYAYSYLDKEHGDNPPGARIENLKKWLKEGK
;
A
#
# COMPACT_ATOMS: atom_id res chain seq x y z
N MET A 1 -2.38 -11.30 -6.95
CA MET A 1 -1.59 -11.55 -5.72
C MET A 1 -1.34 -10.21 -5.04
N VAL A 2 -1.52 -10.12 -3.72
CA VAL A 2 -1.35 -8.89 -2.95
C VAL A 2 0.13 -8.65 -2.65
N GLU A 3 0.67 -7.48 -3.02
CA GLU A 3 2.09 -7.14 -2.78
C GLU A 3 2.32 -6.21 -1.59
N SER A 4 1.31 -5.42 -1.23
CA SER A 4 1.37 -4.51 -0.10
C SER A 4 0.00 -4.28 0.50
N ARG A 5 -0.03 -3.81 1.75
CA ARG A 5 -1.30 -3.52 2.42
C ARG A 5 -2.02 -2.31 1.81
N CYS A 6 -1.29 -1.35 1.26
CA CYS A 6 -1.84 -0.09 0.75
C CYS A 6 -2.13 -0.06 -0.76
N GLY A 7 -1.81 -1.11 -1.52
CA GLY A 7 -2.01 -1.14 -2.98
C GLY A 7 -0.78 -0.79 -3.81
N LEU A 8 0.32 -0.38 -3.19
CA LEU A 8 1.58 -0.13 -3.89
C LEU A 8 2.11 -1.46 -4.44
N LEU A 9 2.58 -1.47 -5.68
CA LEU A 9 3.33 -2.60 -6.24
C LEU A 9 4.74 -2.52 -5.69
N CYS A 10 5.07 -3.40 -4.75
CA CYS A 10 6.41 -3.41 -4.19
C CYS A 10 7.42 -3.89 -5.24
N SER A 11 7.03 -4.79 -6.13
CA SER A 11 7.84 -5.28 -7.25
C SER A 11 8.34 -4.17 -8.17
N GLU A 12 7.55 -3.10 -8.34
CA GLU A 12 7.87 -1.93 -9.17
C GLU A 12 8.44 -0.75 -8.37
N CYS A 13 8.66 -0.92 -7.06
CA CYS A 13 9.13 0.16 -6.20
C CYS A 13 10.66 0.31 -6.25
N SER A 14 11.14 1.48 -6.69
CA SER A 14 12.57 1.80 -6.82
C SER A 14 13.37 1.66 -5.52
N TYR A 15 12.73 1.84 -4.35
CA TYR A 15 13.37 1.66 -3.04
C TYR A 15 13.77 0.22 -2.73
N ARG A 16 13.29 -0.78 -3.49
CA ARG A 16 13.81 -2.14 -3.39
C ARG A 16 15.29 -2.19 -3.73
N GLU A 17 15.67 -1.50 -4.80
CA GLU A 17 17.05 -1.46 -5.29
C GLU A 17 17.85 -0.38 -4.56
N SER A 18 17.34 0.86 -4.50
CA SER A 18 18.11 2.00 -3.98
C SER A 18 18.32 1.96 -2.47
N ALA A 19 17.42 1.32 -1.72
CA ALA A 19 17.48 1.25 -0.25
C ALA A 19 17.47 -0.18 0.29
N GLY A 20 17.58 -1.20 -0.56
CA GLY A 20 17.52 -2.61 -0.14
C GLY A 20 16.19 -2.99 0.53
N CYS A 21 15.10 -2.27 0.23
CA CYS A 21 13.80 -2.54 0.84
C CYS A 21 13.28 -3.93 0.41
N ARG A 22 12.92 -4.78 1.38
CA ARG A 22 12.44 -6.14 1.07
C ARG A 22 10.96 -6.21 0.64
N GLY A 23 10.24 -5.10 0.71
CA GLY A 23 8.82 -4.99 0.33
C GLY A 23 7.86 -5.23 1.50
N CYS A 24 6.64 -4.70 1.38
CA CYS A 24 5.67 -4.58 2.47
C CYS A 24 5.27 -5.92 3.10
N VAL A 25 4.92 -6.92 2.27
CA VAL A 25 4.52 -8.25 2.77
C VAL A 25 5.69 -8.96 3.45
N ALA A 26 6.88 -8.96 2.82
CA ALA A 26 8.07 -9.64 3.34
C ALA A 26 8.59 -9.04 4.65
N THR A 27 8.40 -7.73 4.86
CA THR A 27 8.80 -7.06 6.11
C THR A 27 7.65 -6.91 7.11
N ASN A 28 6.50 -7.50 6.83
CA ASN A 28 5.30 -7.38 7.64
C ASN A 28 4.95 -5.92 7.98
N GLY A 29 4.97 -5.04 6.98
CA GLY A 29 4.65 -3.62 7.15
C GLY A 29 5.80 -2.75 7.67
N ASN A 30 7.04 -3.23 7.67
CA ASN A 30 8.23 -2.50 8.09
C ASN A 30 9.21 -2.28 6.91
N PRO A 31 8.89 -1.41 5.94
CA PRO A 31 9.83 -1.06 4.85
C PRO A 31 11.14 -0.44 5.38
N PHE A 32 12.04 -0.05 4.47
CA PHE A 32 13.37 0.48 4.82
C PHE A 32 13.36 1.66 5.81
N TYR A 33 12.28 2.46 5.85
CA TYR A 33 12.13 3.59 6.77
C TYR A 33 11.48 3.23 8.12
N GLY A 34 11.22 1.94 8.39
CA GLY A 34 10.56 1.48 9.61
C GLY A 34 9.04 1.27 9.46
N PRO A 35 8.28 1.30 10.58
CA PRO A 35 6.87 0.92 10.58
C PRO A 35 5.98 1.79 9.67
N CYS A 36 5.24 1.15 8.76
CA CYS A 36 4.30 1.83 7.88
C CYS A 36 2.92 1.99 8.54
N LYS A 37 2.44 3.22 8.68
CA LYS A 37 1.14 3.55 9.30
C LYS A 37 -0.05 2.88 8.59
N LEU A 38 -0.04 2.85 7.26
CA LEU A 38 -1.12 2.22 6.48
C LEU A 38 -1.13 0.70 6.69
N ALA A 39 0.04 0.07 6.71
CA ALA A 39 0.15 -1.37 6.96
C ALA A 39 -0.33 -1.71 8.37
N ALA A 40 0.16 -1.00 9.39
CA ALA A 40 -0.25 -1.19 10.78
C ALA A 40 -1.77 -1.03 10.97
N CYS A 41 -2.38 0.01 10.38
CA CYS A 41 -3.82 0.23 10.41
C CYS A 41 -4.61 -0.89 9.72
N CYS A 42 -4.20 -1.30 8.51
CA CYS A 42 -4.82 -2.38 7.76
C CYS A 42 -4.80 -3.70 8.54
N GLN A 43 -3.63 -4.05 9.06
CA GLN A 43 -3.42 -5.30 9.78
C GLN A 43 -4.11 -5.30 11.15
N GLY A 44 -4.11 -4.17 11.87
CA GLY A 44 -4.85 -4.03 13.12
C GLY A 44 -6.37 -4.17 12.96
N LYS A 45 -6.90 -3.92 11.75
CA LYS A 45 -8.30 -4.17 11.40
C LYS A 45 -8.56 -5.58 10.87
N GLY A 46 -7.54 -6.43 10.80
CA GLY A 46 -7.65 -7.80 10.28
C GLY A 46 -7.79 -7.89 8.76
N PHE A 47 -7.47 -6.82 8.03
CA PHE A 47 -7.56 -6.83 6.56
C PHE A 47 -6.25 -7.26 5.92
N GLU A 48 -6.34 -8.06 4.85
CA GLU A 48 -5.18 -8.42 4.03
C GLU A 48 -4.62 -7.20 3.30
N HIS A 49 -5.49 -6.33 2.80
CA HIS A 49 -5.13 -5.05 2.19
C HIS A 49 -6.27 -4.05 2.39
N CYS A 50 -5.96 -2.76 2.24
CA CYS A 50 -6.90 -1.65 2.44
C CYS A 50 -8.14 -1.71 1.54
N GLY A 51 -8.15 -2.55 0.50
CA GLY A 51 -9.29 -2.75 -0.38
C GLY A 51 -10.48 -3.43 0.32
N HIS A 52 -10.22 -4.20 1.38
CA HIS A 52 -11.27 -4.76 2.25
C HIS A 52 -11.82 -3.76 3.26
N CYS A 53 -11.22 -2.58 3.39
CA CYS A 53 -11.71 -1.55 4.30
C CYS A 53 -13.01 -0.92 3.73
N PRO A 54 -14.13 -0.93 4.48
CA PRO A 54 -15.39 -0.34 4.00
C PRO A 54 -15.29 1.17 3.72
N SER A 55 -14.32 1.84 4.34
CA SER A 55 -14.08 3.27 4.15
C SER A 55 -13.08 3.57 3.03
N MET A 56 -12.76 2.63 2.13
CA MET A 56 -11.75 2.83 1.08
C MET A 56 -12.27 3.71 -0.06
N PRO A 57 -11.51 4.73 -0.51
CA PRO A 57 -10.28 5.23 0.09
C PRO A 57 -10.57 6.06 1.34
N CYS A 58 -9.95 5.71 2.48
CA CYS A 58 -10.05 6.52 3.68
C CYS A 58 -9.14 7.74 3.54
N GLU A 59 -9.35 8.77 4.35
CA GLU A 59 -8.58 10.02 4.29
C GLU A 59 -7.06 9.79 4.28
N THR A 60 -6.55 8.89 5.14
CA THR A 60 -5.13 8.55 5.18
C THR A 60 -4.64 7.95 3.87
N LEU A 61 -5.36 6.98 3.30
CA LEU A 61 -4.98 6.35 2.04
C LEU A 61 -5.08 7.34 0.87
N TYR A 62 -6.11 8.18 0.87
CA TYR A 62 -6.30 9.24 -0.12
C TYR A 62 -5.14 10.23 -0.09
N ALA A 63 -4.73 10.68 1.09
CA ALA A 63 -3.61 11.61 1.24
C ALA A 63 -2.31 11.04 0.63
N TYR A 64 -1.98 9.79 0.96
CA TYR A 64 -0.82 9.12 0.38
C TYR A 64 -0.92 8.84 -1.12
N SER A 65 -2.12 8.68 -1.66
CA SER A 65 -2.31 8.27 -3.06
C SER A 65 -2.47 9.47 -4.01
N TYR A 66 -3.06 10.57 -3.53
CA TYR A 66 -3.40 11.73 -4.37
C TYR A 66 -2.74 13.05 -3.95
N LEU A 67 -2.40 13.24 -2.66
CA LEU A 67 -1.97 14.55 -2.15
C LEU A 67 -0.47 14.65 -1.90
N ASP A 68 0.18 13.53 -1.58
CA ASP A 68 1.62 13.46 -1.35
C ASP A 68 2.38 13.61 -2.68
N LYS A 69 3.04 14.75 -2.88
CA LYS A 69 3.77 15.07 -4.11
C LYS A 69 5.17 14.45 -4.17
N GLU A 70 5.70 14.01 -3.04
CA GLU A 70 7.08 13.53 -2.93
C GLU A 70 7.15 12.01 -2.83
N HIS A 71 6.23 11.40 -2.08
CA HIS A 71 6.18 9.96 -1.83
C HIS A 71 4.82 9.33 -2.19
N GLY A 72 3.92 10.11 -2.81
CA GLY A 72 2.66 9.61 -3.31
C GLY A 72 2.76 8.91 -4.65
N ASP A 73 1.60 8.58 -5.22
CA ASP A 73 1.56 7.84 -6.47
C ASP A 73 1.81 8.74 -7.68
N ASN A 74 2.47 8.17 -8.69
CA ASN A 74 2.56 8.75 -10.01
C ASN A 74 2.21 7.66 -11.05
N PRO A 75 1.02 7.70 -11.67
CA PRO A 75 -0.01 8.74 -11.57
C PRO A 75 -0.74 8.74 -10.21
N PRO A 76 -1.29 9.88 -9.76
CA PRO A 76 -2.11 9.96 -8.55
C PRO A 76 -3.25 8.93 -8.56
N GLY A 77 -3.44 8.22 -7.44
CA GLY A 77 -4.47 7.18 -7.33
C GLY A 77 -4.04 5.77 -7.69
N ALA A 78 -2.80 5.55 -8.18
CA ALA A 78 -2.40 4.24 -8.71
C ALA A 78 -2.59 3.09 -7.71
N ARG A 79 -2.24 3.29 -6.43
CA ARG A 79 -2.41 2.24 -5.41
C ARG A 79 -3.87 1.91 -5.13
N ILE A 80 -4.77 2.87 -5.27
CA ILE A 80 -6.22 2.66 -5.08
C ILE A 80 -6.78 1.79 -6.20
N GLU A 81 -6.35 1.99 -7.45
CA GLU A 81 -6.75 1.14 -8.56
C GLU A 81 -6.26 -0.29 -8.39
N ASN A 82 -5.05 -0.49 -7.87
CA ASN A 82 -4.55 -1.83 -7.54
C ASN A 82 -5.38 -2.49 -6.43
N LEU A 83 -5.76 -1.76 -5.38
CA LEU A 83 -6.65 -2.30 -4.34
C LEU A 83 -8.00 -2.73 -4.89
N LYS A 84 -8.58 -1.96 -5.82
CA LYS A 84 -9.84 -2.32 -6.50
C LYS A 84 -9.69 -3.58 -7.35
N LYS A 85 -8.56 -3.77 -8.02
CA LYS A 85 -8.26 -4.98 -8.80
C LYS A 85 -8.11 -6.19 -7.89
N TRP A 86 -7.27 -6.10 -6.85
CA TRP A 86 -7.06 -7.20 -5.91
C TRP A 86 -8.34 -7.61 -5.18
N LEU A 87 -9.20 -6.66 -4.81
CA LEU A 87 -10.50 -6.98 -4.20
C LEU A 87 -11.41 -7.78 -5.14
N LYS A 88 -11.34 -7.56 -6.46
CA LYS A 88 -12.12 -8.29 -7.46
C LYS A 88 -11.55 -9.67 -7.77
N GLU A 89 -10.22 -9.78 -7.78
CA GLU A 89 -9.48 -11.01 -8.09
C GLU A 89 -9.50 -12.01 -6.91
N GLY A 90 -9.61 -11.53 -5.67
CA GLY A 90 -9.63 -12.34 -4.44
C GLY A 90 -11.01 -12.86 -4.02
N LYS A 91 -11.92 -13.13 -4.98
CA LYS A 91 -13.17 -13.87 -4.72
C LYS A 91 -12.96 -15.37 -4.78
#